data_AF-A0A1Z3ND14-F1
#
_entry.id   AF-A0A1Z3ND14-F1
#
_cell.length_a   1.000
_cell.length_b   1.000
_cell.length_c   1.000
_cell.angle_alpha   90.00
_cell.angle_beta   90.00
_cell.angle_gamma   90.00
#
_symmetry.space_group_name_H-M   'P 1'
#
loop_
_entity.id
_entity.type
_entity.pdbx_description
1 polymer ?
#
loop_
_entity_poly.entity_id
_entity_poly.type
_entity_poly.pdbx_seq_one_letter_code
_entity_poly.pdbx_strand_id
1 'polypeptide(L)'
;MAACQPGSDSNGDRPQEVVQTANPDDPQNPDSKSTSEPSVTVSLDREAEPGAVMVRITKDNSSFGIETVERLEVSSGTSVSVPVNGVDVVDRLTTSRNDLRPWHYKYVIHTNHGQLVKEVRVLKDWTLAESVRISDFKIESNRIELRKLILKEGAVLITEGRDLQIDADELRSDAYTSLQTFTAKDIEMSNTTKVPGQGGGRLILNFKYATGLLKIEMRGHRGSRGEKGIDATQERPAQAASGTAGAFHPGFPGGLDNGGERPSCVRQPTDGQRGANGVAGADGFNGFQGGSSGSLYLTLQSARFFDYEVVFVPGEGGEGGEGGKGQPGGLGGPAGASAPLCRKAKAGADGASGATGLKGQQGAVGILGEFCLTVGSKGTSCVTRDRFSGGL
;
A
#
# COMPACT_ATOMS: atom_id res chain seq x y z
N MET A 1 -10.00 27.86 7.47
CA MET A 1 -11.08 28.70 6.91
C MET A 1 -10.45 29.64 5.89
N ALA A 2 -10.62 29.35 4.61
CA ALA A 2 -10.32 30.25 3.51
C ALA A 2 -11.27 29.87 2.36
N ALA A 3 -11.96 30.87 1.84
CA ALA A 3 -13.15 30.75 1.01
C ALA A 3 -12.83 30.48 -0.46
N CYS A 4 -13.65 29.67 -1.11
CA CYS A 4 -13.72 29.52 -2.55
C CYS A 4 -14.63 30.61 -3.14
N GLN A 5 -14.18 31.31 -4.18
CA GLN A 5 -15.02 32.07 -5.10
C GLN A 5 -15.12 31.32 -6.45
N PRO A 6 -16.30 31.32 -7.11
CA PRO A 6 -16.47 30.74 -8.44
C PRO A 6 -16.35 31.83 -9.52
N GLY A 7 -15.69 31.50 -10.61
CA GLY A 7 -15.83 32.17 -11.90
C GLY A 7 -15.58 31.13 -12.98
N SER A 8 -16.09 31.24 -14.20
CA SER A 8 -17.00 32.16 -14.85
C SER A 8 -17.12 31.55 -16.24
N ASP A 9 -18.33 31.45 -16.76
CA ASP A 9 -18.63 30.92 -18.08
C ASP A 9 -17.86 31.68 -19.17
N SER A 10 -17.34 30.95 -20.15
CA SER A 10 -17.01 31.50 -21.46
C SER A 10 -17.45 30.52 -22.54
N ASN A 11 -18.60 30.85 -23.12
CA ASN A 11 -19.08 30.41 -24.42
C ASN A 11 -17.96 30.55 -25.48
N GLY A 12 -17.79 29.51 -26.29
CA GLY A 12 -16.91 29.51 -27.45
C GLY A 12 -17.51 28.69 -28.57
N ASP A 13 -18.28 29.38 -29.41
CA ASP A 13 -18.53 29.18 -30.84
C ASP A 13 -18.66 27.75 -31.40
N ARG A 14 -19.91 27.43 -31.75
CA ARG A 14 -20.25 26.44 -32.78
C ARG A 14 -20.05 27.08 -34.16
N PRO A 15 -19.35 26.43 -35.11
CA PRO A 15 -19.41 26.84 -36.50
C PRO A 15 -20.78 26.46 -37.10
N GLN A 16 -21.37 27.44 -37.79
CA GLN A 16 -22.61 27.33 -38.54
C GLN A 16 -22.49 26.27 -39.64
N GLU A 17 -23.45 25.36 -39.64
CA GLU A 17 -23.68 24.39 -40.70
C GLU A 17 -24.29 25.11 -41.90
N VAL A 18 -23.56 25.11 -43.01
CA VAL A 18 -23.97 25.72 -44.29
C VAL A 18 -25.06 24.85 -44.90
N VAL A 19 -26.26 25.41 -44.99
CA VAL A 19 -27.38 24.89 -45.77
C VAL A 19 -27.00 24.91 -47.26
N GLN A 20 -26.77 23.74 -47.84
CA GLN A 20 -26.70 23.56 -49.29
C GLN A 20 -28.11 23.33 -49.85
N THR A 21 -28.55 24.29 -50.65
CA THR A 21 -29.71 24.22 -51.53
C THR A 21 -29.56 23.12 -52.57
N ALA A 22 -30.57 22.26 -52.67
CA ALA A 22 -30.69 21.19 -53.66
C ALA A 22 -30.90 21.75 -55.07
N ASN A 23 -30.07 21.30 -56.02
CA ASN A 23 -30.39 21.32 -57.45
C ASN A 23 -31.12 20.02 -57.81
N PRO A 24 -32.28 20.07 -58.49
CA PRO A 24 -32.83 18.92 -59.19
C PRO A 24 -32.16 18.80 -60.57
N ASP A 25 -32.14 17.58 -61.10
CA ASP A 25 -31.70 17.18 -62.45
C ASP A 25 -30.22 16.81 -62.60
N ASP A 26 -29.90 15.59 -62.15
CA ASP A 26 -28.73 14.83 -62.62
C ASP A 26 -29.24 13.49 -63.22
N PRO A 27 -28.89 13.14 -64.48
CA PRO A 27 -29.43 11.97 -65.14
C PRO A 27 -28.94 10.67 -64.49
N GLN A 28 -29.88 9.75 -64.28
CA GLN A 28 -29.65 8.40 -63.76
C GLN A 28 -28.53 7.69 -64.51
N ASN A 29 -27.41 7.44 -63.83
CA ASN A 29 -26.34 6.56 -64.28
C ASN A 29 -26.73 5.11 -63.91
N PRO A 30 -27.04 4.23 -64.87
CA PRO A 30 -27.30 2.83 -64.57
C PRO A 30 -25.97 2.11 -64.33
N ASP A 31 -25.98 1.19 -63.37
CA ASP A 31 -24.95 0.19 -63.13
C ASP A 31 -23.62 0.65 -62.50
N SER A 32 -23.67 1.32 -61.34
CA SER A 32 -22.60 1.10 -60.35
C SER A 32 -22.77 -0.30 -59.77
N LYS A 33 -22.18 -1.31 -60.44
CA LYS A 33 -22.01 -2.65 -59.86
C LYS A 33 -21.29 -2.48 -58.54
N SER A 34 -22.04 -2.58 -57.44
CA SER A 34 -21.54 -2.69 -56.08
C SER A 34 -20.55 -3.85 -56.04
N THR A 35 -19.27 -3.57 -56.21
CA THR A 35 -18.18 -4.47 -55.82
C THR A 35 -18.19 -4.50 -54.31
N SER A 36 -19.09 -5.31 -53.75
CA SER A 36 -19.12 -5.59 -52.32
C SER A 36 -17.75 -6.13 -51.94
N GLU A 37 -16.97 -5.35 -51.20
CA GLU A 37 -15.69 -5.79 -50.69
C GLU A 37 -15.90 -7.09 -49.90
N PRO A 38 -14.98 -8.05 -50.00
CA PRO A 38 -15.05 -9.27 -49.22
C PRO A 38 -15.04 -8.93 -47.73
N SER A 39 -16.19 -9.08 -47.07
CA SER A 39 -16.29 -8.94 -45.62
C SER A 39 -16.21 -10.30 -44.95
N VAL A 40 -15.50 -10.31 -43.83
CA VAL A 40 -15.40 -11.44 -42.93
C VAL A 40 -15.91 -10.98 -41.58
N THR A 41 -16.91 -11.68 -41.06
CA THR A 41 -17.42 -11.49 -39.72
C THR A 41 -16.76 -12.48 -38.79
N VAL A 42 -16.24 -11.98 -37.67
CA VAL A 42 -15.69 -12.82 -36.61
C VAL A 42 -16.65 -12.77 -35.43
N SER A 43 -17.28 -13.89 -35.13
CA SER A 43 -18.20 -14.04 -34.01
C SER A 43 -17.60 -14.94 -32.95
N LEU A 44 -17.96 -14.70 -31.69
CA LEU A 44 -17.50 -15.45 -30.54
C LEU A 44 -18.67 -16.26 -30.01
N ASP A 45 -18.65 -17.56 -30.22
CA ASP A 45 -19.58 -18.48 -29.60
C ASP A 45 -18.93 -19.07 -28.34
N ARG A 46 -19.57 -18.83 -27.19
CA ARG A 46 -19.06 -19.21 -25.87
C ARG A 46 -20.05 -20.07 -25.08
N GLU A 47 -21.20 -20.42 -25.68
CA GLU A 47 -22.20 -21.28 -25.03
C GLU A 47 -22.00 -22.76 -25.40
N ALA A 48 -21.28 -23.03 -26.48
CA ALA A 48 -21.10 -24.39 -26.99
C ALA A 48 -20.23 -25.29 -26.10
N GLU A 49 -19.16 -24.77 -25.48
CA GLU A 49 -18.26 -25.56 -24.62
C GLU A 49 -17.71 -24.72 -23.44
N PRO A 50 -17.89 -25.15 -22.18
CA PRO A 50 -17.37 -24.43 -21.02
C PRO A 50 -15.83 -24.42 -21.02
N GLY A 51 -15.24 -23.22 -21.08
CA GLY A 51 -13.79 -23.03 -21.06
C GLY A 51 -13.12 -23.00 -22.43
N ALA A 52 -13.88 -23.18 -23.51
CA ALA A 52 -13.44 -22.88 -24.87
C ALA A 52 -14.12 -21.60 -25.36
N VAL A 53 -13.39 -20.82 -26.14
CA VAL A 53 -13.99 -19.75 -26.93
C VAL A 53 -13.93 -20.22 -28.36
N MET A 54 -15.10 -20.39 -28.99
CA MET A 54 -15.17 -20.63 -30.42
C MET A 54 -15.17 -19.31 -31.15
N VAL A 55 -14.14 -19.11 -31.97
CA VAL A 55 -14.12 -18.01 -32.92
C VAL A 55 -14.67 -18.56 -34.21
N ARG A 56 -15.84 -18.06 -34.65
CA ARG A 56 -16.44 -18.40 -35.93
C ARG A 56 -16.17 -17.28 -36.92
N ILE A 57 -15.48 -17.64 -37.98
CA ILE A 57 -15.17 -16.76 -39.11
C ILE A 57 -16.17 -17.09 -40.21
N THR A 58 -17.11 -16.18 -40.47
CA THR A 58 -18.16 -16.37 -41.47
C THR A 58 -17.93 -15.43 -42.63
N LYS A 59 -18.24 -15.94 -43.82
CA LYS A 59 -18.00 -15.31 -45.10
C LYS A 59 -19.33 -14.80 -45.67
N ASP A 60 -19.39 -13.51 -46.00
CA ASP A 60 -20.66 -12.89 -46.40
C ASP A 60 -21.00 -13.06 -47.90
N ASN A 61 -20.06 -13.52 -48.75
CA ASN A 61 -20.28 -13.65 -50.21
C ASN A 61 -19.63 -14.89 -50.82
N SER A 62 -20.37 -15.70 -51.58
CA SER A 62 -19.98 -17.07 -52.00
C SER A 62 -18.77 -17.21 -52.94
N SER A 63 -18.18 -16.14 -53.47
CA SER A 63 -17.17 -16.23 -54.54
C SER A 63 -15.68 -16.38 -54.14
N PHE A 64 -15.26 -16.01 -52.91
CA PHE A 64 -13.83 -16.09 -52.50
C PHE A 64 -13.47 -17.31 -51.59
N GLY A 65 -12.40 -18.06 -51.82
CA GLY A 65 -11.99 -19.14 -50.91
C GLY A 65 -11.33 -18.59 -49.64
N ILE A 66 -11.59 -19.17 -48.46
CA ILE A 66 -10.66 -19.07 -47.33
C ILE A 66 -9.67 -20.20 -47.50
N GLU A 67 -8.40 -19.88 -47.72
CA GLU A 67 -7.35 -20.87 -47.97
C GLU A 67 -6.72 -21.32 -46.66
N THR A 68 -6.27 -20.35 -45.86
CA THR A 68 -5.68 -20.60 -44.54
C THR A 68 -6.10 -19.51 -43.57
N VAL A 69 -6.16 -19.88 -42.29
CA VAL A 69 -6.29 -18.93 -41.20
C VAL A 69 -5.14 -19.15 -40.24
N GLU A 70 -4.43 -18.07 -39.94
CA GLU A 70 -3.40 -18.04 -38.92
C GLU A 70 -3.89 -17.18 -37.76
N ARG A 71 -3.84 -17.75 -36.55
CA ARG A 71 -4.02 -16.99 -35.32
C ARG A 71 -2.64 -16.59 -34.80
N LEU A 72 -2.39 -15.29 -34.77
CA LEU A 72 -1.26 -14.71 -34.07
C LEU A 72 -1.69 -14.27 -32.67
N GLU A 73 -1.07 -14.81 -31.63
CA GLU A 73 -1.20 -14.30 -30.27
C GLU A 73 -0.29 -13.08 -30.11
N VAL A 74 -0.88 -11.89 -29.96
CA VAL A 74 -0.14 -10.61 -29.99
C VAL A 74 0.89 -10.51 -28.86
N SER A 75 0.60 -11.08 -27.68
CA SER A 75 1.49 -11.01 -26.52
C SER A 75 2.72 -11.92 -26.62
N SER A 76 2.59 -13.08 -27.28
CA SER A 76 3.69 -14.06 -27.40
C SER A 76 4.39 -14.01 -28.76
N GLY A 77 3.75 -13.40 -29.76
CA GLY A 77 4.16 -13.45 -31.16
C GLY A 77 4.02 -14.84 -31.79
N THR A 78 3.42 -15.80 -31.08
CA THR A 78 3.24 -17.17 -31.61
C THR A 78 2.10 -17.20 -32.62
N SER A 79 2.36 -17.83 -33.77
CA SER A 79 1.34 -18.11 -34.79
C SER A 79 0.93 -19.57 -34.72
N VAL A 80 -0.38 -19.82 -34.81
CA VAL A 80 -0.97 -21.15 -34.89
C VAL A 80 -1.87 -21.21 -36.12
N SER A 81 -1.66 -22.21 -36.97
CA SER A 81 -2.56 -22.48 -38.08
C SER A 81 -3.89 -23.02 -37.54
N VAL A 82 -4.98 -22.36 -37.91
CA VAL A 82 -6.35 -22.75 -37.53
C VAL A 82 -6.96 -23.54 -38.68
N PRO A 83 -7.41 -24.78 -38.45
CA PRO A 83 -7.97 -25.61 -39.51
C PRO A 83 -9.26 -24.99 -40.07
N VAL A 84 -9.35 -24.92 -41.40
CA VAL A 84 -10.52 -24.44 -42.13
C VAL A 84 -11.41 -25.64 -42.45
N ASN A 85 -12.58 -25.73 -41.83
CA ASN A 85 -13.52 -26.83 -42.03
C ASN A 85 -14.71 -26.36 -42.87
N GLY A 86 -14.52 -26.31 -44.19
CA GLY A 86 -15.53 -25.79 -45.11
C GLY A 86 -15.57 -24.26 -45.11
N VAL A 87 -16.75 -23.68 -44.83
CA VAL A 87 -16.95 -22.21 -44.88
C VAL A 87 -16.71 -21.54 -43.52
N ASP A 88 -16.68 -22.33 -42.45
CA ASP A 88 -16.47 -21.86 -41.08
C ASP A 88 -15.09 -22.31 -40.57
N VAL A 89 -14.46 -21.42 -39.82
CA VAL A 89 -13.26 -21.72 -39.05
C VAL A 89 -13.67 -21.77 -37.59
N VAL A 90 -13.31 -22.84 -36.88
CA VAL A 90 -13.58 -22.99 -35.44
C VAL A 90 -12.24 -23.12 -34.74
N ASP A 91 -11.90 -22.10 -33.98
CA ASP A 91 -10.71 -22.09 -33.15
C ASP A 91 -11.07 -22.44 -31.70
N ARG A 92 -10.33 -23.35 -31.08
CA ARG A 92 -10.51 -23.76 -29.67
C ARG A 92 -9.34 -23.26 -28.84
N LEU A 93 -9.61 -22.30 -27.99
CA LEU A 93 -8.61 -21.70 -27.11
C LEU A 93 -8.51 -22.47 -25.79
N THR A 94 -7.35 -23.07 -25.50
CA THR A 94 -7.07 -23.71 -24.21
C THR A 94 -6.40 -22.74 -23.24
N THR A 95 -6.79 -22.80 -21.97
CA THR A 95 -6.44 -21.76 -20.99
C THR A 95 -5.51 -22.28 -19.90
N SER A 96 -4.48 -21.51 -19.57
CA SER A 96 -3.80 -21.61 -18.27
C SER A 96 -4.57 -20.76 -17.26
N ARG A 97 -4.97 -21.34 -16.12
CA ARG A 97 -5.79 -20.68 -15.10
C ARG A 97 -5.14 -19.42 -14.49
N ASN A 98 -3.83 -19.27 -14.59
CA ASN A 98 -3.07 -18.24 -13.86
C ASN A 98 -2.73 -17.01 -14.71
N ASP A 99 -3.17 -16.97 -15.98
CA ASP A 99 -2.96 -15.82 -16.87
C ASP A 99 -4.27 -15.06 -17.08
N LEU A 100 -4.41 -13.91 -16.42
CA LEU A 100 -5.59 -13.05 -16.49
C LEU A 100 -5.52 -12.01 -17.62
N ARG A 101 -4.46 -12.01 -18.43
CA ARG A 101 -4.37 -11.10 -19.56
C ARG A 101 -5.53 -11.34 -20.52
N PRO A 102 -6.21 -10.28 -21.01
CA PRO A 102 -7.13 -10.40 -22.11
C PRO A 102 -6.43 -11.11 -23.26
N TRP A 103 -7.11 -12.04 -23.90
CA TRP A 103 -6.54 -12.58 -25.12
C TRP A 103 -6.65 -11.55 -26.22
N HIS A 104 -5.53 -11.29 -26.86
CA HIS A 104 -5.45 -10.44 -28.02
C HIS A 104 -4.94 -11.27 -29.17
N TYR A 105 -5.87 -11.66 -30.04
CA TYR A 105 -5.57 -12.45 -31.21
C TYR A 105 -5.70 -11.61 -32.46
N LYS A 106 -4.76 -11.78 -33.36
CA LYS A 106 -4.80 -11.26 -34.71
C LYS A 106 -5.00 -12.44 -35.65
N TYR A 107 -6.17 -12.52 -36.24
CA TYR A 107 -6.47 -13.52 -37.26
C TYR A 107 -6.04 -12.97 -38.60
N VAL A 108 -5.07 -13.64 -39.21
CA VAL A 108 -4.63 -13.41 -40.57
C VAL A 108 -5.32 -14.45 -41.45
N ILE A 109 -6.20 -13.98 -42.31
CA ILE A 109 -7.09 -14.80 -43.13
C ILE A 109 -6.60 -14.66 -44.56
N HIS A 110 -5.98 -15.71 -45.08
CA HIS A 110 -5.55 -15.75 -46.47
C HIS A 110 -6.71 -16.22 -47.33
N THR A 111 -7.05 -15.40 -48.32
CA THR A 111 -8.08 -15.69 -49.31
C THR A 111 -7.46 -15.76 -50.69
N ASN A 112 -8.17 -16.36 -51.64
CA ASN A 112 -7.77 -16.37 -53.05
C ASN A 112 -7.73 -14.96 -53.69
N HIS A 113 -8.17 -13.91 -52.98
CA HIS A 113 -8.10 -12.51 -53.42
C HIS A 113 -7.16 -11.64 -52.58
N GLY A 114 -6.39 -12.24 -51.67
CA GLY A 114 -5.43 -11.52 -50.83
C GLY A 114 -5.61 -11.80 -49.34
N GLN A 115 -4.97 -10.97 -48.52
CA GLN A 115 -4.90 -11.16 -47.07
C GLN A 115 -5.85 -10.22 -46.36
N LEU A 116 -6.71 -10.77 -45.51
CA LEU A 116 -7.55 -10.02 -44.58
C LEU A 116 -6.99 -10.18 -43.17
N VAL A 117 -7.04 -9.09 -42.40
CA VAL A 117 -6.55 -9.08 -41.03
C VAL A 117 -7.67 -8.61 -40.13
N LYS A 118 -8.00 -9.43 -39.12
CA LYS A 118 -8.98 -9.08 -38.09
C LYS A 118 -8.40 -9.28 -36.72
N GLU A 119 -8.43 -8.20 -35.94
CA GLU A 119 -8.02 -8.22 -34.55
C GLU A 119 -9.24 -8.49 -33.67
N VAL A 120 -9.09 -9.47 -32.78
CA VAL A 120 -10.15 -9.94 -31.90
C VAL A 120 -9.60 -9.92 -30.48
N ARG A 121 -10.22 -9.09 -29.65
CA ARG A 121 -9.94 -9.05 -28.21
C ARG A 121 -10.98 -9.88 -27.48
N VAL A 122 -10.54 -10.95 -26.83
CA VAL A 122 -11.41 -11.88 -26.12
C VAL A 122 -11.16 -11.73 -24.62
N LEU A 123 -12.08 -11.03 -23.95
CA LEU A 123 -12.07 -10.91 -22.49
C LEU A 123 -12.42 -12.26 -21.85
N LYS A 124 -11.67 -12.64 -20.81
CA LYS A 124 -11.82 -13.90 -20.08
C LYS A 124 -12.85 -13.80 -18.96
N ASP A 125 -13.41 -14.94 -18.59
CA ASP A 125 -14.09 -15.06 -17.30
C ASP A 125 -13.08 -15.45 -16.24
N TRP A 126 -13.19 -14.84 -15.06
CA TRP A 126 -12.39 -15.20 -13.91
C TRP A 126 -13.30 -15.71 -12.80
N THR A 127 -13.17 -17.01 -12.49
CA THR A 127 -13.92 -17.66 -11.41
C THR A 127 -12.99 -17.93 -10.24
N LEU A 128 -13.31 -17.36 -9.09
CA LEU A 128 -12.59 -17.57 -7.84
C LEU A 128 -13.41 -18.49 -6.95
N ALA A 129 -12.81 -19.62 -6.56
CA ALA A 129 -13.41 -20.60 -5.66
C ALA A 129 -12.76 -20.64 -4.28
N GLU A 130 -11.63 -19.96 -4.11
CA GLU A 130 -10.81 -19.99 -2.91
C GLU A 130 -10.17 -18.61 -2.68
N SER A 131 -9.37 -18.53 -1.61
CA SER A 131 -8.57 -17.34 -1.34
C SER A 131 -7.38 -17.28 -2.30
N VAL A 132 -7.28 -16.19 -3.05
CA VAL A 132 -6.18 -15.97 -4.00
C VAL A 132 -5.54 -14.61 -3.78
N ARG A 133 -4.22 -14.51 -4.00
CA ARG A 133 -3.49 -13.24 -3.97
C ARG A 133 -3.31 -12.72 -5.37
N ILE A 134 -3.32 -11.39 -5.53
CA ILE A 134 -3.08 -10.79 -6.84
C ILE A 134 -1.66 -11.10 -7.35
N SER A 135 -0.68 -11.29 -6.45
CA SER A 135 0.67 -11.75 -6.79
C SER A 135 0.72 -13.11 -7.47
N ASP A 136 -0.29 -13.95 -7.27
CA ASP A 136 -0.32 -15.31 -7.81
C ASP A 136 -0.61 -15.31 -9.32
N PHE A 137 -1.04 -14.17 -9.85
CA PHE A 137 -1.37 -13.96 -11.25
C PHE A 137 -0.32 -13.11 -11.95
N LYS A 138 -0.05 -13.46 -13.21
CA LYS A 138 0.77 -12.60 -14.08
C LYS A 138 -0.09 -11.44 -14.58
N ILE A 139 0.01 -10.31 -13.91
CA ILE A 139 -0.55 -9.03 -14.34
C ILE A 139 0.59 -8.11 -14.81
N GLU A 140 0.54 -7.67 -16.06
CA GLU A 140 1.54 -6.74 -16.62
C GLU A 140 1.24 -5.29 -16.25
N SER A 141 0.03 -5.02 -15.80
CA SER A 141 -0.44 -3.70 -15.43
C SER A 141 -1.28 -3.77 -14.15
N ASN A 142 -1.50 -2.62 -13.53
CA ASN A 142 -2.45 -2.44 -12.43
C ASN A 142 -3.91 -2.50 -12.91
N ARG A 143 -4.18 -3.02 -14.11
CA ARG A 143 -5.51 -3.10 -14.71
C ARG A 143 -5.79 -4.53 -15.19
N ILE A 144 -6.95 -5.05 -14.80
CA ILE A 144 -7.48 -6.34 -15.23
C ILE A 144 -8.75 -6.08 -16.02
N GLU A 145 -8.82 -6.57 -17.25
CA GLU A 145 -10.03 -6.49 -18.08
C GLU A 145 -10.62 -7.88 -18.28
N LEU A 146 -11.87 -8.06 -17.86
CA LEU A 146 -12.57 -9.33 -17.83
C LEU A 146 -13.93 -9.20 -18.49
N ARG A 147 -14.51 -10.32 -18.89
CA ARG A 147 -15.93 -10.36 -19.22
C ARG A 147 -16.72 -10.52 -17.93
N LYS A 148 -16.44 -11.58 -17.17
CA LYS A 148 -17.11 -11.86 -15.90
C LYS A 148 -16.11 -12.05 -14.78
N LEU A 149 -16.40 -11.46 -13.62
CA LEU A 149 -15.77 -11.81 -12.36
C LEU A 149 -16.80 -12.59 -11.52
N ILE A 150 -16.51 -13.86 -11.25
CA ILE A 150 -17.38 -14.77 -10.52
C ILE A 150 -16.69 -15.15 -9.21
N LEU A 151 -17.21 -14.68 -8.09
CA LEU A 151 -16.76 -15.02 -6.76
C LEU A 151 -17.70 -16.09 -6.20
N LYS A 152 -17.19 -17.31 -6.02
CA LYS A 152 -17.93 -18.41 -5.40
C LYS A 152 -17.98 -18.27 -3.89
N GLU A 153 -18.84 -19.04 -3.25
CA GLU A 153 -19.03 -19.00 -1.81
C GLU A 153 -17.70 -19.08 -1.06
N GLY A 154 -17.45 -18.09 -0.19
CA GLY A 154 -16.21 -17.99 0.60
C GLY A 154 -14.95 -17.57 -0.16
N ALA A 155 -15.04 -17.24 -1.45
CA ALA A 155 -13.88 -16.78 -2.22
C ALA A 155 -13.36 -15.43 -1.70
N VAL A 156 -12.03 -15.29 -1.65
CA VAL A 156 -11.36 -14.07 -1.19
C VAL A 156 -10.32 -13.64 -2.21
N LEU A 157 -10.38 -12.41 -2.70
CA LEU A 157 -9.32 -11.82 -3.52
C LEU A 157 -8.51 -10.84 -2.67
N ILE A 158 -7.21 -11.09 -2.55
CA ILE A 158 -6.27 -10.28 -1.77
C ILE A 158 -5.46 -9.37 -2.69
N THR A 159 -5.59 -8.04 -2.56
CA THR A 159 -4.95 -7.05 -3.44
C THR A 159 -3.52 -6.67 -3.03
N GLU A 160 -3.11 -7.04 -1.82
CA GLU A 160 -1.79 -6.79 -1.24
C GLU A 160 -1.42 -5.29 -1.16
N GLY A 161 -2.43 -4.43 -0.98
CA GLY A 161 -2.26 -2.99 -0.91
C GLY A 161 -1.79 -2.34 -2.21
N ARG A 162 -1.89 -3.04 -3.34
CA ARG A 162 -1.54 -2.51 -4.66
C ARG A 162 -2.67 -1.63 -5.20
N ASP A 163 -2.28 -0.65 -6.00
CA ASP A 163 -3.23 0.03 -6.87
C ASP A 163 -3.72 -0.95 -7.93
N LEU A 164 -5.04 -1.16 -8.00
CA LEU A 164 -5.64 -2.15 -8.88
C LEU A 164 -6.94 -1.61 -9.47
N GLN A 165 -7.10 -1.78 -10.77
CA GLN A 165 -8.32 -1.54 -11.51
C GLN A 165 -8.85 -2.85 -12.08
N ILE A 166 -10.11 -3.16 -11.83
CA ILE A 166 -10.80 -4.32 -12.39
C ILE A 166 -11.97 -3.79 -13.21
N ASP A 167 -11.92 -4.02 -14.52
CA ASP A 167 -13.02 -3.75 -15.43
C ASP A 167 -13.65 -5.07 -15.85
N ALA A 168 -14.94 -5.25 -15.60
CA ALA A 168 -15.68 -6.40 -16.11
C ALA A 168 -17.06 -6.04 -16.64
N ASP A 169 -17.59 -6.81 -17.58
CA ASP A 169 -18.99 -6.65 -17.98
C ASP A 169 -19.92 -7.07 -16.84
N GLU A 170 -19.60 -8.14 -16.11
CA GLU A 170 -20.45 -8.67 -15.05
C GLU A 170 -19.66 -9.07 -13.81
N LEU A 171 -20.13 -8.62 -12.65
CA LEU A 171 -19.77 -9.16 -11.34
C LEU A 171 -20.89 -10.07 -10.84
N ARG A 172 -20.54 -11.31 -10.50
CA ARG A 172 -21.41 -12.23 -9.78
C ARG A 172 -20.73 -12.66 -8.49
N SER A 173 -21.42 -12.43 -7.39
CA SER A 173 -20.90 -12.69 -6.05
C SER A 173 -21.82 -13.63 -5.28
N ASP A 174 -21.38 -14.84 -4.98
CA ASP A 174 -22.13 -15.77 -4.13
C ASP A 174 -21.99 -15.34 -2.64
N ALA A 175 -22.46 -16.17 -1.69
CA ALA A 175 -22.45 -15.81 -0.27
C ALA A 175 -21.02 -15.73 0.32
N TYR A 176 -20.81 -14.84 1.30
CA TYR A 176 -19.55 -14.73 2.07
C TYR A 176 -18.29 -14.47 1.24
N THR A 177 -18.41 -13.89 0.05
CA THR A 177 -17.26 -13.50 -0.76
C THR A 177 -16.64 -12.20 -0.22
N SER A 178 -15.35 -12.02 -0.44
CA SER A 178 -14.72 -10.75 -0.10
C SER A 178 -13.55 -10.33 -0.98
N LEU A 179 -13.34 -9.02 -1.07
CA LEU A 179 -12.11 -8.40 -1.53
C LEU A 179 -11.39 -7.85 -0.29
N GLN A 180 -10.11 -8.16 -0.12
CA GLN A 180 -9.33 -7.72 1.04
C GLN A 180 -8.01 -7.12 0.57
N THR A 181 -7.50 -6.11 1.27
CA THR A 181 -6.15 -5.60 0.96
C THR A 181 -5.07 -6.53 1.47
N PHE A 182 -5.21 -7.07 2.68
CA PHE A 182 -4.20 -7.89 3.34
C PHE A 182 -4.85 -9.05 4.08
N THR A 183 -4.14 -10.17 4.22
CA THR A 183 -4.57 -11.23 5.13
C THR A 183 -4.30 -10.85 6.58
N ALA A 184 -4.97 -11.51 7.53
CA ALA A 184 -4.68 -11.31 8.96
C ALA A 184 -3.18 -11.53 9.29
N LYS A 185 -2.55 -12.53 8.65
CA LYS A 185 -1.14 -12.84 8.84
C LYS A 185 -0.23 -11.72 8.31
N ASP A 186 -0.56 -11.09 7.19
CA ASP A 186 0.23 -9.98 6.64
C ASP A 186 0.22 -8.78 7.60
N ILE A 187 -0.94 -8.50 8.20
CA ILE A 187 -1.11 -7.42 9.19
C ILE A 187 -0.27 -7.69 10.46
N GLU A 188 -0.19 -8.94 10.92
CA GLU A 188 0.62 -9.29 12.09
C GLU A 188 2.13 -9.17 11.83
N MET A 189 2.57 -9.57 10.63
CA MET A 189 3.99 -9.56 10.27
C MET A 189 4.57 -8.15 10.10
N SER A 190 3.74 -7.12 9.87
CA SER A 190 4.19 -5.74 9.65
C SER A 190 4.92 -5.11 10.84
N ASN A 191 4.78 -5.67 12.05
CA ASN A 191 5.41 -5.15 13.27
C ASN A 191 6.92 -5.43 13.37
N THR A 192 7.48 -6.23 12.46
CA THR A 192 8.85 -6.77 12.59
C THR A 192 9.92 -5.99 11.81
N THR A 193 9.51 -5.20 10.82
CA THR A 193 10.41 -4.44 9.95
C THR A 193 10.37 -2.97 10.33
N LYS A 194 11.53 -2.30 10.47
CA LYS A 194 11.66 -0.88 10.86
C LYS A 194 11.20 0.08 9.75
N VAL A 195 9.94 -0.01 9.36
CA VAL A 195 9.34 0.72 8.25
C VAL A 195 7.96 1.28 8.63
N PRO A 196 7.48 2.32 7.91
CA PRO A 196 6.08 2.73 7.94
C PRO A 196 5.13 1.59 7.54
N GLY A 197 3.90 1.65 8.04
CA GLY A 197 2.86 0.72 7.64
C GLY A 197 2.51 0.88 6.17
N GLN A 198 2.38 -0.25 5.46
CA GLN A 198 1.90 -0.30 4.09
C GLN A 198 0.42 0.10 4.02
N GLY A 199 0.06 0.94 3.05
CA GLY A 199 -1.34 1.33 2.81
C GLY A 199 -2.12 0.29 2.01
N GLY A 200 -3.45 0.37 2.06
CA GLY A 200 -4.36 -0.51 1.31
C GLY A 200 -4.47 -0.21 -0.20
N GLY A 201 -3.72 0.76 -0.72
CA GLY A 201 -3.71 1.11 -2.15
C GLY A 201 -5.01 1.74 -2.65
N ARG A 202 -5.12 1.85 -3.97
CA ARG A 202 -6.33 2.33 -4.67
C ARG A 202 -6.99 1.21 -5.46
N LEU A 203 -8.22 0.85 -5.08
CA LEU A 203 -9.02 -0.16 -5.76
C LEU A 203 -10.10 0.51 -6.62
N ILE A 204 -10.09 0.28 -7.93
CA ILE A 204 -11.07 0.77 -8.89
C ILE A 204 -11.81 -0.44 -9.47
N LEU A 205 -13.12 -0.48 -9.31
CA LEU A 205 -13.98 -1.57 -9.75
C LEU A 205 -15.02 -1.02 -10.71
N ASN A 206 -14.95 -1.39 -11.98
CA ASN A 206 -15.89 -0.94 -13.00
C ASN A 206 -16.65 -2.15 -13.55
N PHE A 207 -17.94 -2.21 -13.26
CA PHE A 207 -18.82 -3.28 -13.71
C PHE A 207 -20.01 -2.73 -14.50
N LYS A 208 -20.38 -3.37 -15.62
CA LYS A 208 -21.65 -3.03 -16.27
C LYS A 208 -22.83 -3.59 -15.50
N TYR A 209 -22.71 -4.83 -15.03
CA TYR A 209 -23.74 -5.52 -14.26
C TYR A 209 -23.16 -6.08 -12.96
N ALA A 210 -23.88 -5.96 -11.86
CA ALA A 210 -23.52 -6.59 -10.59
C ALA A 210 -24.71 -7.29 -9.94
N THR A 211 -24.46 -8.47 -9.38
CA THR A 211 -25.45 -9.29 -8.67
C THR A 211 -24.80 -10.00 -7.47
N GLY A 212 -25.57 -10.19 -6.39
CA GLY A 212 -25.17 -10.95 -5.21
C GLY A 212 -24.66 -10.08 -4.04
N LEU A 213 -23.89 -10.67 -3.13
CA LEU A 213 -23.39 -9.98 -1.92
C LEU A 213 -21.87 -9.84 -1.98
N LEU A 214 -21.33 -8.63 -1.85
CA LEU A 214 -19.88 -8.39 -1.87
C LEU A 214 -19.41 -7.66 -0.62
N LYS A 215 -18.49 -8.26 0.14
CA LYS A 215 -17.76 -7.57 1.21
C LYS A 215 -16.40 -7.05 0.69
N ILE A 216 -16.06 -5.80 0.97
CA ILE A 216 -14.79 -5.19 0.60
C ILE A 216 -14.13 -4.64 1.87
N GLU A 217 -12.90 -5.04 2.11
CA GLU A 217 -12.17 -4.73 3.33
C GLU A 217 -10.82 -4.08 2.97
N MET A 218 -10.79 -2.76 3.13
CA MET A 218 -9.68 -1.89 2.81
C MET A 218 -8.90 -1.58 4.11
N ARG A 219 -7.79 -2.27 4.33
CA ARG A 219 -6.96 -2.13 5.54
C ARG A 219 -5.56 -1.61 5.25
N GLY A 220 -5.00 -0.85 6.19
CA GLY A 220 -3.57 -0.51 6.25
C GLY A 220 -2.83 -1.32 7.31
N HIS A 221 -1.52 -1.52 7.14
CA HIS A 221 -0.65 -2.16 8.12
C HIS A 221 -0.32 -1.24 9.29
N ARG A 222 -0.08 -1.83 10.47
CA ARG A 222 0.47 -1.10 11.62
C ARG A 222 1.90 -0.64 11.31
N GLY A 223 2.24 0.59 11.72
CA GLY A 223 3.60 1.10 11.67
C GLY A 223 4.49 0.38 12.68
N SER A 224 5.76 0.21 12.37
CA SER A 224 6.68 -0.50 13.27
C SER A 224 7.10 0.30 14.50
N ARG A 225 7.61 -0.41 15.51
CA ARG A 225 8.09 0.20 16.75
C ARG A 225 9.35 1.03 16.50
N GLY A 226 9.44 2.18 17.17
CA GLY A 226 10.64 2.99 17.23
C GLY A 226 11.80 2.26 17.93
N GLU A 227 13.02 2.57 17.52
CA GLU A 227 14.21 1.99 18.11
C GLU A 227 14.44 2.45 19.55
N LYS A 228 15.01 1.58 20.37
CA LYS A 228 15.43 1.95 21.72
C LYS A 228 16.55 3.00 21.65
N GLY A 229 16.50 3.99 22.53
CA GLY A 229 17.59 4.91 22.76
C GLY A 229 18.86 4.20 23.20
N ILE A 230 20.01 4.74 22.82
CA ILE A 230 21.32 4.20 23.17
C ILE A 230 21.52 4.35 24.69
N ASP A 231 21.83 3.24 25.36
CA ASP A 231 22.21 3.27 26.77
C ASP A 231 23.53 4.05 26.91
N ALA A 232 23.61 4.97 27.86
CA ALA A 232 24.89 5.52 28.27
C ALA A 232 25.78 4.40 28.82
N THR A 233 27.10 4.62 28.86
CA THR A 233 28.02 3.63 29.43
C THR A 233 27.57 3.29 30.85
N GLN A 234 27.56 2.01 31.20
CA GLN A 234 27.15 1.58 32.54
C GLN A 234 28.34 1.56 33.52
N GLU A 235 29.53 1.90 33.03
CA GLU A 235 30.72 2.11 33.84
C GLU A 235 30.61 3.42 34.62
N ARG A 236 30.86 3.37 35.93
CA ARG A 236 30.90 4.58 36.75
C ARG A 236 32.09 5.46 36.37
N PRO A 237 31.93 6.80 36.38
CA PRO A 237 33.07 7.70 36.36
C PRO A 237 34.06 7.41 37.49
N ALA A 238 35.33 7.78 37.29
CA ALA A 238 36.36 7.64 38.30
C ALA A 238 35.96 8.33 39.62
N GLN A 239 36.41 7.76 40.74
CA GLN A 239 36.20 8.36 42.05
C GLN A 239 36.85 9.75 42.11
N ALA A 240 36.13 10.70 42.70
CA ALA A 240 36.65 12.05 42.85
C ALA A 240 37.84 12.13 43.81
N ALA A 241 38.62 13.21 43.69
CA ALA A 241 39.84 13.36 44.46
C ALA A 241 39.58 13.38 45.97
N SER A 242 40.43 12.67 46.71
CA SER A 242 40.45 12.67 48.17
C SER A 242 40.71 14.05 48.75
N GLY A 243 40.16 14.30 49.94
CA GLY A 243 40.54 15.45 50.74
C GLY A 243 42.01 15.38 51.17
N THR A 244 42.62 16.54 51.37
CA THR A 244 43.98 16.65 51.90
C THR A 244 43.98 16.41 53.40
N ALA A 245 45.00 15.69 53.89
CA ALA A 245 45.14 15.39 55.32
C ALA A 245 45.44 16.65 56.13
N GLY A 246 44.86 16.70 57.34
CA GLY A 246 45.14 17.72 58.33
C GLY A 246 46.56 17.57 58.88
N ALA A 247 47.10 18.65 59.42
CA ALA A 247 48.39 18.67 60.10
C ALA A 247 48.22 19.27 61.49
N PHE A 248 48.80 18.60 62.48
CA PHE A 248 48.73 18.97 63.89
C PHE A 248 50.14 19.29 64.39
N HIS A 249 50.25 20.39 65.15
CA HIS A 249 51.45 20.72 65.91
C HIS A 249 51.24 20.26 67.35
N PRO A 250 52.02 19.30 67.87
CA PRO A 250 51.86 18.79 69.22
C PRO A 250 52.16 19.83 70.32
N GLY A 251 52.81 20.94 69.97
CA GLY A 251 53.35 21.88 70.94
C GLY A 251 54.52 21.26 71.72
N PHE A 252 55.33 22.11 72.35
CA PHE A 252 56.34 21.64 73.29
C PHE A 252 55.82 21.87 74.73
N PRO A 253 55.93 20.88 75.64
CA PRO A 253 55.62 21.09 77.04
C PRO A 253 56.66 22.05 77.64
N GLY A 254 56.41 23.35 77.54
CA GLY A 254 57.12 24.35 78.33
C GLY A 254 56.72 24.22 79.79
N GLY A 255 57.69 24.20 80.69
CA GLY A 255 57.44 24.27 82.13
C GLY A 255 56.58 25.49 82.50
N LEU A 256 55.98 25.44 83.69
CA LEU A 256 54.93 26.35 84.21
C LEU A 256 55.15 27.87 84.01
N ASP A 257 56.38 28.31 83.73
CA ASP A 257 56.78 29.73 83.69
C ASP A 257 57.14 30.25 82.28
N ASN A 258 57.29 29.39 81.27
CA ASN A 258 57.63 29.80 79.90
C ASN A 258 56.47 29.44 78.96
N GLY A 259 55.80 30.44 78.38
CA GLY A 259 54.61 30.32 77.54
C GLY A 259 54.74 29.34 76.36
N GLY A 260 54.68 28.04 76.67
CA GLY A 260 54.88 26.96 75.71
C GLY A 260 53.85 27.03 74.60
N GLU A 261 54.28 26.67 73.39
CA GLU A 261 53.40 26.59 72.23
C GLU A 261 52.31 25.56 72.51
N ARG A 262 51.06 26.04 72.58
CA ARG A 262 49.91 25.18 72.80
C ARG A 262 49.73 24.25 71.59
N PRO A 263 49.34 22.99 71.79
CA PRO A 263 48.98 22.10 70.69
C PRO A 263 47.92 22.78 69.84
N SER A 264 48.11 22.79 68.53
CA SER A 264 47.22 23.49 67.62
C SER A 264 47.13 22.80 66.26
N CYS A 265 46.01 23.00 65.58
CA CYS A 265 45.85 22.53 64.22
C CYS A 265 46.59 23.49 63.27
N VAL A 266 47.60 22.98 62.56
CA VAL A 266 48.40 23.76 61.60
C VAL A 266 47.71 23.82 60.24
N ARG A 267 47.07 22.72 59.84
CA ARG A 267 46.31 22.64 58.59
C ARG A 267 45.06 21.83 58.82
N GLN A 268 43.91 22.42 58.52
CA GLN A 268 42.65 21.69 58.57
C GLN A 268 42.62 20.64 57.46
N PRO A 269 42.12 19.41 57.71
CA PRO A 269 41.82 18.51 56.61
C PRO A 269 40.74 19.12 55.72
N THR A 270 40.78 18.79 54.43
CA THR A 270 39.73 19.19 53.49
C THR A 270 38.77 18.05 53.24
N ASP A 271 37.54 18.40 52.88
CA ASP A 271 36.55 17.42 52.45
C ASP A 271 37.00 16.78 51.12
N GLY A 272 36.51 15.58 50.85
CA GLY A 272 36.68 14.95 49.54
C GLY A 272 35.88 15.69 48.47
N GLN A 273 36.34 15.62 47.22
CA GLN A 273 35.61 16.22 46.11
C GLN A 273 34.35 15.43 45.77
N ARG A 274 33.35 16.09 45.19
CA ARG A 274 32.12 15.44 44.72
C ARG A 274 32.41 14.54 43.51
N GLY A 275 31.79 13.37 43.46
CA GLY A 275 31.81 12.49 42.29
C GLY A 275 31.24 13.16 41.04
N ALA A 276 31.71 12.76 39.86
CA ALA A 276 31.16 13.25 38.59
C ALA A 276 29.74 12.72 38.38
N ASN A 277 28.84 13.55 37.85
CA ASN A 277 27.50 13.08 37.48
C ASN A 277 27.60 12.10 36.30
N GLY A 278 26.70 11.13 36.26
CA GLY A 278 26.56 10.24 35.11
C GLY A 278 25.93 10.96 33.92
N VAL A 279 26.25 10.50 32.72
CA VAL A 279 25.66 10.95 31.45
C VAL A 279 24.26 10.37 31.28
N ALA A 280 23.32 11.17 30.77
CA ALA A 280 21.97 10.69 30.46
C ALA A 280 21.98 9.68 29.30
N GLY A 281 21.06 8.72 29.31
CA GLY A 281 20.82 7.86 28.16
C GLY A 281 20.14 8.63 27.04
N ALA A 282 20.29 8.17 25.80
CA ALA A 282 19.63 8.81 24.66
C ALA A 282 18.12 8.51 24.67
N ASP A 283 17.31 9.41 24.14
CA ASP A 283 15.87 9.19 23.97
C ASP A 283 15.60 8.05 22.98
N GLY A 284 14.47 7.38 23.16
CA GLY A 284 13.96 6.42 22.21
C GLY A 284 13.42 7.09 20.95
N PHE A 285 13.53 6.39 19.82
CA PHE A 285 13.00 6.90 18.56
C PHE A 285 11.47 6.78 18.55
N ASN A 286 10.81 7.69 17.84
CA ASN A 286 9.36 7.62 17.65
C ASN A 286 8.98 6.35 16.88
N GLY A 287 7.76 5.86 17.10
CA GLY A 287 7.18 4.80 16.30
C GLY A 287 6.86 5.29 14.89
N PHE A 288 6.84 4.36 13.95
CA PHE A 288 6.56 4.67 12.55
C PHE A 288 5.05 4.88 12.33
N GLN A 289 4.71 5.68 11.32
CA GLN A 289 3.32 5.93 10.93
C GLN A 289 2.64 4.64 10.44
N GLY A 290 1.36 4.46 10.76
CA GLY A 290 0.51 3.40 10.23
C GLY A 290 0.08 3.65 8.78
N GLY A 291 -0.18 2.57 8.05
CA GLY A 291 -0.61 2.64 6.65
C GLY A 291 -2.04 3.13 6.51
N SER A 292 -2.33 3.91 5.47
CA SER A 292 -3.71 4.33 5.16
C SER A 292 -4.59 3.14 4.77
N SER A 293 -5.91 3.22 5.03
CA SER A 293 -6.84 2.14 4.68
C SER A 293 -6.92 1.87 3.17
N GLY A 294 -6.55 2.86 2.34
CA GLY A 294 -6.74 2.84 0.89
C GLY A 294 -8.10 3.40 0.48
N SER A 295 -8.30 3.59 -0.82
CA SER A 295 -9.53 4.17 -1.41
C SER A 295 -10.19 3.19 -2.37
N LEU A 296 -11.52 3.22 -2.43
CA LEU A 296 -12.35 2.37 -3.28
C LEU A 296 -13.21 3.23 -4.21
N TYR A 297 -13.15 2.94 -5.51
CA TYR A 297 -14.01 3.53 -6.52
C TYR A 297 -14.82 2.43 -7.18
N LEU A 298 -16.11 2.35 -6.90
CA LEU A 298 -17.03 1.35 -7.45
C LEU A 298 -17.97 2.02 -8.46
N THR A 299 -17.89 1.60 -9.72
CA THR A 299 -18.75 2.05 -10.81
C THR A 299 -19.60 0.88 -11.30
N LEU A 300 -20.92 1.03 -11.25
CA LEU A 300 -21.91 0.06 -11.69
C LEU A 300 -22.78 0.71 -12.77
N GLN A 301 -22.92 0.13 -13.96
CA GLN A 301 -23.91 0.65 -14.93
C GLN A 301 -25.33 0.23 -14.53
N SER A 302 -25.49 -1.00 -14.03
CA SER A 302 -26.74 -1.58 -13.55
C SER A 302 -26.45 -2.57 -12.42
N ALA A 303 -27.27 -2.54 -11.38
CA ALA A 303 -27.18 -3.43 -10.24
C ALA A 303 -28.56 -4.06 -10.02
N ARG A 304 -28.60 -5.39 -9.82
CA ARG A 304 -29.84 -6.12 -9.53
C ARG A 304 -29.57 -7.10 -8.42
N PHE A 305 -30.28 -6.95 -7.29
CA PHE A 305 -30.06 -7.81 -6.12
C PHE A 305 -28.59 -7.79 -5.71
N PHE A 306 -28.00 -6.59 -5.71
CA PHE A 306 -26.60 -6.41 -5.38
C PHE A 306 -26.47 -5.67 -4.07
N ASP A 307 -26.01 -6.39 -3.06
CA ASP A 307 -25.69 -5.86 -1.75
C ASP A 307 -24.18 -5.77 -1.60
N TYR A 308 -23.73 -4.70 -0.95
CA TYR A 308 -22.32 -4.51 -0.67
C TYR A 308 -22.08 -4.02 0.75
N GLU A 309 -20.97 -4.45 1.31
CA GLU A 309 -20.43 -3.95 2.58
C GLU A 309 -18.98 -3.52 2.36
N VAL A 310 -18.64 -2.28 2.69
CA VAL A 310 -17.26 -1.77 2.61
C VAL A 310 -16.80 -1.38 4.01
N VAL A 311 -15.64 -1.88 4.40
CA VAL A 311 -14.99 -1.58 5.69
C VAL A 311 -13.61 -0.99 5.43
N PHE A 312 -13.34 0.17 6.04
CA PHE A 312 -12.04 0.84 5.99
C PHE A 312 -11.40 0.82 7.38
N VAL A 313 -10.19 0.27 7.48
CA VAL A 313 -9.43 0.23 8.74
C VAL A 313 -8.04 0.80 8.51
N PRO A 314 -7.75 2.04 8.96
CA PRO A 314 -6.40 2.57 8.89
C PRO A 314 -5.49 1.79 9.83
N GLY A 315 -4.23 1.64 9.44
CA GLY A 315 -3.22 1.03 10.28
C GLY A 315 -2.88 1.92 11.48
N GLU A 316 -2.70 1.31 12.65
CA GLU A 316 -2.24 2.04 13.83
C GLU A 316 -0.80 2.53 13.68
N GLY A 317 -0.46 3.62 14.36
CA GLY A 317 0.93 4.02 14.51
C GLY A 317 1.70 3.05 15.40
N GLY A 318 2.97 2.82 15.07
CA GLY A 318 3.86 2.01 15.88
C GLY A 318 4.16 2.64 17.23
N GLU A 319 4.48 1.81 18.22
CA GLU A 319 4.89 2.31 19.52
C GLU A 319 6.25 3.02 19.45
N GLY A 320 6.44 4.04 20.30
CA GLY A 320 7.78 4.61 20.48
C GLY A 320 8.76 3.62 21.12
N GLY A 321 10.03 3.76 20.77
CA GLY A 321 11.12 3.03 21.39
C GLY A 321 11.35 3.48 22.83
N GLU A 322 11.79 2.58 23.69
CA GLU A 322 12.16 2.94 25.07
C GLU A 322 13.38 3.86 25.07
N GLY A 323 13.48 4.72 26.07
CA GLY A 323 14.71 5.49 26.29
C GLY A 323 15.88 4.62 26.72
N GLY A 324 17.09 5.08 26.41
CA GLY A 324 18.34 4.50 26.87
C GLY A 324 18.54 4.74 28.37
N LYS A 325 19.15 3.80 29.07
CA LYS A 325 19.51 3.93 30.48
C LYS A 325 20.60 4.99 30.65
N GLY A 326 20.49 5.81 31.70
CA GLY A 326 21.56 6.72 32.11
C GLY A 326 22.74 5.98 32.74
N GLN A 327 23.89 6.65 32.76
CA GLN A 327 25.11 6.17 33.43
C GLN A 327 25.00 6.42 34.94
N PRO A 328 25.47 5.50 35.80
CA PRO A 328 25.55 5.76 37.23
C PRO A 328 26.53 6.90 37.58
N GLY A 329 26.24 7.67 38.63
CA GLY A 329 27.16 8.70 39.10
C GLY A 329 28.48 8.14 39.67
N GLY A 330 29.55 8.92 39.56
CA GLY A 330 30.86 8.62 40.13
C GLY A 330 30.85 8.75 41.65
N LEU A 331 31.73 8.01 42.32
CA LEU A 331 31.84 8.05 43.78
C LEU A 331 32.49 9.36 44.25
N GLY A 332 32.05 9.87 45.39
CA GLY A 332 32.72 10.98 46.07
C GLY A 332 34.12 10.61 46.57
N GLY A 333 35.00 11.60 46.64
CA GLY A 333 36.34 11.42 47.19
C GLY A 333 36.29 11.19 48.69
N PRO A 334 37.19 10.37 49.27
CA PRO A 334 37.23 10.18 50.71
C PRO A 334 37.63 11.47 51.43
N ALA A 335 37.23 11.60 52.69
CA ALA A 335 37.62 12.72 53.54
C ALA A 335 39.14 12.78 53.74
N GLY A 336 39.70 13.98 53.89
CA GLY A 336 41.08 14.13 54.35
C GLY A 336 41.27 13.54 55.75
N ALA A 337 42.40 12.85 55.98
CA ALA A 337 42.69 12.24 57.26
C ALA A 337 42.67 13.29 58.40
N SER A 338 41.96 12.97 59.48
CA SER A 338 41.83 13.88 60.63
C SER A 338 43.13 13.91 61.44
N ALA A 339 43.47 15.10 61.94
CA ALA A 339 44.59 15.30 62.87
C ALA A 339 44.05 15.83 64.21
N PRO A 340 44.75 15.62 65.34
CA PRO A 340 44.32 16.11 66.65
C PRO A 340 44.06 17.62 66.65
N LEU A 341 43.03 18.06 67.39
CA LEU A 341 42.56 19.45 67.46
C LEU A 341 42.12 20.09 66.14
N CYS A 342 42.19 19.37 65.01
CA CYS A 342 41.60 19.79 63.74
C CYS A 342 40.14 19.35 63.64
N ARG A 343 39.36 20.04 62.80
CA ARG A 343 37.99 19.64 62.48
C ARG A 343 38.00 18.31 61.70
N LYS A 344 36.91 17.56 61.79
CA LYS A 344 36.70 16.37 60.94
C LYS A 344 36.29 16.82 59.54
N ALA A 345 37.00 16.34 58.53
CA ALA A 345 36.56 16.45 57.14
C ALA A 345 35.49 15.39 56.82
N LYS A 346 34.71 15.64 55.78
CA LYS A 346 33.66 14.75 55.26
C LYS A 346 34.08 14.17 53.90
N ALA A 347 33.58 12.98 53.59
CA ALA A 347 33.69 12.48 52.23
C ALA A 347 32.87 13.38 51.30
N GLY A 348 33.33 13.50 50.05
CA GLY A 348 32.53 14.13 49.01
C GLY A 348 31.26 13.34 48.76
N ALA A 349 30.19 14.03 48.35
CA ALA A 349 28.98 13.35 47.90
C ALA A 349 29.22 12.62 46.58
N ASP A 350 28.49 11.53 46.36
CA ASP A 350 28.47 10.87 45.05
C ASP A 350 27.86 11.80 43.99
N GLY A 351 28.27 11.58 42.73
CA GLY A 351 27.63 12.17 41.58
C GLY A 351 26.19 11.66 41.42
N ALA A 352 25.31 12.49 40.85
CA ALA A 352 23.98 12.03 40.50
C ALA A 352 24.06 11.03 39.33
N SER A 353 23.21 10.00 39.32
CA SER A 353 23.03 9.16 38.13
C SER A 353 22.45 9.99 36.99
N GLY A 354 22.90 9.69 35.77
CA GLY A 354 22.30 10.22 34.56
C GLY A 354 20.84 9.79 34.43
N ALA A 355 20.01 10.67 33.88
CA ALA A 355 18.62 10.34 33.62
C ALA A 355 18.51 9.22 32.56
N THR A 356 17.45 8.43 32.66
CA THR A 356 17.04 7.57 31.52
C THR A 356 16.47 8.48 30.44
N GLY A 357 16.79 8.21 29.18
CA GLY A 357 16.19 8.91 28.05
C GLY A 357 14.66 8.78 28.07
N LEU A 358 14.00 9.71 27.40
CA LEU A 358 12.55 9.67 27.23
C LEU A 358 12.16 8.55 26.28
N LYS A 359 10.98 7.96 26.50
CA LYS A 359 10.37 7.06 25.52
C LYS A 359 9.95 7.87 24.28
N GLY A 360 10.19 7.32 23.10
CA GLY A 360 9.71 7.90 21.85
C GLY A 360 8.19 8.02 21.82
N GLN A 361 7.68 8.91 20.98
CA GLN A 361 6.24 9.07 20.78
C GLN A 361 5.68 7.92 19.94
N GLN A 362 4.39 7.61 20.11
CA GLN A 362 3.68 6.73 19.19
C GLN A 362 3.63 7.37 17.80
N GLY A 363 3.77 6.56 16.75
CA GLY A 363 3.57 7.00 15.37
C GLY A 363 2.14 7.46 15.12
N ALA A 364 1.94 8.25 14.07
CA ALA A 364 0.60 8.65 13.67
C ALA A 364 -0.20 7.44 13.12
N VAL A 365 -1.51 7.43 13.37
CA VAL A 365 -2.44 6.49 12.73
C VAL A 365 -2.50 6.81 11.23
N GLY A 366 -2.72 5.78 10.41
CA GLY A 366 -2.94 5.94 8.98
C GLY A 366 -4.20 6.75 8.65
N ILE A 367 -4.29 7.20 7.40
CA ILE A 367 -5.43 8.00 6.96
C ILE A 367 -6.55 7.07 6.50
N LEU A 368 -7.79 7.43 6.83
CA LEU A 368 -8.99 6.80 6.30
C LEU A 368 -9.20 7.27 4.86
N GLY A 369 -9.24 6.33 3.91
CA GLY A 369 -9.49 6.65 2.52
C GLY A 369 -10.97 6.86 2.21
N GLU A 370 -11.27 7.09 0.94
CA GLU A 370 -12.62 7.39 0.48
C GLU A 370 -13.27 6.22 -0.23
N PHE A 371 -14.60 6.16 -0.16
CA PHE A 371 -15.44 5.32 -0.98
C PHE A 371 -16.24 6.17 -1.94
N CYS A 372 -16.04 5.97 -3.24
CA CYS A 372 -16.82 6.57 -4.30
C CYS A 372 -17.68 5.51 -4.99
N LEU A 373 -18.99 5.75 -5.06
CA LEU A 373 -19.95 4.91 -5.75
C LEU A 373 -20.58 5.67 -6.93
N THR A 374 -20.58 5.05 -8.10
CA THR A 374 -21.30 5.53 -9.30
C THR A 374 -22.27 4.45 -9.74
N VAL A 375 -23.57 4.78 -9.86
CA VAL A 375 -24.60 3.82 -10.33
C VAL A 375 -25.39 4.40 -11.50
N GLY A 376 -25.30 3.74 -12.67
CA GLY A 376 -25.91 4.18 -13.91
C GLY A 376 -25.50 5.60 -14.28
N SER A 377 -26.47 6.43 -14.64
CA SER A 377 -26.28 7.85 -14.96
C SER A 377 -26.45 8.78 -13.75
N LYS A 378 -26.61 8.25 -12.53
CA LYS A 378 -26.96 9.05 -11.33
C LYS A 378 -25.80 9.86 -10.73
N GLY A 379 -24.66 9.93 -11.42
CA GLY A 379 -23.45 10.61 -10.94
C GLY A 379 -22.68 9.82 -9.89
N THR A 380 -21.58 10.39 -9.41
CA THR A 380 -20.67 9.78 -8.43
C THR A 380 -20.88 10.39 -7.04
N SER A 381 -21.03 9.55 -6.02
CA SER A 381 -21.11 9.96 -4.62
C SER A 381 -19.87 9.43 -3.87
N CYS A 382 -19.09 10.33 -3.29
CA CYS A 382 -17.89 9.99 -2.51
C CYS A 382 -18.08 10.33 -1.02
N VAL A 383 -17.68 9.41 -0.13
CA VAL A 383 -17.80 9.57 1.32
C VAL A 383 -16.59 8.97 2.03
N THR A 384 -16.17 9.57 3.15
CA THR A 384 -15.10 9.07 4.02
C THR A 384 -15.68 8.64 5.37
N ARG A 385 -15.82 7.32 5.60
CA ARG A 385 -16.27 6.68 6.86
C ARG A 385 -15.64 5.29 6.98
N ASP A 386 -15.66 4.74 8.19
CA ASP A 386 -15.09 3.45 8.55
C ASP A 386 -15.90 2.26 8.04
N ARG A 387 -17.23 2.42 7.90
CA ARG A 387 -18.11 1.37 7.39
C ARG A 387 -19.23 1.91 6.51
N PHE A 388 -19.52 1.16 5.45
CA PHE A 388 -20.61 1.40 4.53
C PHE A 388 -21.34 0.10 4.23
N SER A 389 -22.65 0.18 4.12
CA SER A 389 -23.49 -0.92 3.63
C SER A 389 -24.58 -0.34 2.75
N GLY A 390 -24.89 -1.00 1.65
CA GLY A 390 -25.96 -0.61 0.74
C GLY A 390 -26.47 -1.79 -0.06
N GLY A 391 -27.68 -1.65 -0.59
CA GLY A 391 -28.33 -2.62 -1.47
C GLY A 391 -29.02 -1.91 -2.63
N LEU A 392 -28.93 -2.50 -3.83
CA LEU A 392 -29.44 -1.96 -5.08
C LEU A 392 -30.39 -2.92 -5.82
#